data_AF-A0A2V8JP65-F1
#
_entry.id   AF-A0A2V8JP65-F1
#
_cell.length_a   1.000
_cell.length_b   1.000
_cell.length_c   1.000
_cell.angle_alpha   90.00
_cell.angle_beta   90.00
_cell.angle_gamma   90.00
#
_symmetry.space_group_name_H-M   'P 1'
#
loop_
_entity.id
_entity.type
_entity.pdbx_description
1 polymer ?
#
loop_
_entity_poly.entity_id
_entity_poly.type
_entity_poly.pdbx_seq_one_letter_code
_entity_poly.pdbx_strand_id
1 'polypeptide(L)'
;MCTIRRPGELQDAPANREKDAKLMNRYLRRVLFGGLVLCQAAVGGAQSTNPGDLIAQIIIPEAANGFFGKAIGYDGQYLYYAEFAGSVLHRINVPPPGVSNAAGHIDILIQGAPSGIMAISYDAGRDAFWAIGGDGLSMYLMQKTGEATLRFTIDPTTDRPSNCRPRGGFYTENCPSESKINYDATDDTIWYAPDTSERIYHYRTVPDALGTAQLVDGTPWVDVDVTPNDMSIECGYSIVSGIAVGGSYLFV
;
A
#
# COMPACT_ATOMS: atom_id res chain seq x y z
N MET A 1 6.74 50.46 75.52
CA MET A 1 7.04 49.38 76.49
C MET A 1 7.71 48.26 75.70
N CYS A 2 9.06 48.18 75.63
CA CYS A 2 9.96 47.40 76.52
C CYS A 2 9.56 45.90 76.58
N THR A 3 10.37 44.87 76.30
CA THR A 3 11.85 44.67 76.38
C THR A 3 12.31 43.40 75.59
N ILE A 4 13.64 43.25 75.45
CA ILE A 4 14.52 42.34 74.67
C ILE A 4 14.94 41.03 75.41
N ARG A 5 15.23 39.93 74.68
CA ARG A 5 16.45 39.02 74.71
C ARG A 5 16.14 37.66 74.02
N ARG A 6 16.80 37.23 72.91
CA ARG A 6 18.15 36.63 72.62
C ARG A 6 18.24 35.07 72.75
N PRO A 7 19.15 34.41 71.99
CA PRO A 7 18.91 33.18 71.22
C PRO A 7 19.54 31.91 71.82
N GLY A 8 19.11 30.74 71.34
CA GLY A 8 19.76 29.45 71.59
C GLY A 8 19.85 28.63 70.29
N GLU A 9 21.08 28.37 69.86
CA GLU A 9 21.45 27.39 68.83
C GLU A 9 21.01 25.98 69.23
N LEU A 10 20.49 25.22 68.26
CA LEU A 10 20.74 23.78 68.18
C LEU A 10 21.39 23.51 66.83
N GLN A 11 22.67 23.17 66.87
CA GLN A 11 23.34 22.42 65.83
C GLN A 11 22.66 21.05 65.70
N ASP A 12 22.26 20.66 64.49
CA ASP A 12 22.20 19.24 64.13
C ASP A 12 22.43 19.01 62.62
N ALA A 13 23.60 18.41 62.36
CA ALA A 13 23.96 17.43 61.34
C ALA A 13 23.78 17.73 59.82
N PRO A 14 24.87 18.04 59.08
CA PRO A 14 24.90 17.96 57.61
C PRO A 14 24.85 16.52 57.06
N ALA A 15 24.89 15.48 57.91
CA ALA A 15 24.97 14.08 57.51
C ALA A 15 23.65 13.47 56.99
N ASN A 16 22.49 14.07 57.29
CA ASN A 16 21.20 13.53 56.84
C ASN A 16 20.82 13.97 55.41
N ARG A 17 21.17 15.20 54.99
CA ARG A 17 20.87 15.67 53.63
C ARG A 17 21.56 14.87 52.53
N GLU A 18 22.77 14.38 52.78
CA GLU A 18 23.52 13.59 51.79
C GLU A 18 22.97 12.16 51.65
N LYS A 19 22.44 11.58 52.74
CA LYS A 19 21.76 10.28 52.73
C LYS A 19 20.43 10.37 52.00
N ASP A 20 19.66 11.42 52.25
CA ASP A 20 18.36 11.67 51.61
C ASP A 20 18.51 11.91 50.11
N ALA A 21 19.53 12.68 49.68
CA ALA A 21 19.84 12.88 48.27
C ALA A 21 20.28 11.58 47.56
N LYS A 22 21.06 10.72 48.24
CA LYS A 22 21.48 9.41 47.70
C LYS A 22 20.31 8.42 47.62
N LEU A 23 19.36 8.46 48.57
CA LEU A 23 18.14 7.64 48.53
C LEU A 23 17.21 8.07 47.41
N MET A 24 17.01 9.38 47.24
CA MET A 24 16.14 9.96 46.21
C MET A 24 16.68 9.70 44.79
N ASN A 25 18.01 9.76 44.60
CA ASN A 25 18.64 9.42 43.31
C ASN A 25 18.56 7.91 42.98
N ARG A 26 18.57 7.03 44.00
CA ARG A 26 18.33 5.59 43.81
C ARG A 26 16.87 5.29 43.48
N TYR A 27 15.92 6.01 44.07
CA TYR A 27 14.50 5.89 43.76
C TYR A 27 14.19 6.40 42.35
N LEU A 28 14.71 7.57 41.97
CA LEU A 28 14.56 8.13 40.62
C LEU A 28 15.16 7.22 39.54
N ARG A 29 16.35 6.64 39.77
CA ARG A 29 16.92 5.64 38.84
C ARG A 29 16.06 4.38 38.73
N ARG A 30 15.47 3.88 39.81
CA ARG A 30 14.60 2.70 39.78
C ARG A 30 13.27 2.97 39.07
N VAL A 31 12.70 4.16 39.24
CA VAL A 31 11.47 4.58 38.53
C VAL A 31 11.74 4.79 37.04
N LEU A 32 12.87 5.41 36.68
CA LEU A 32 13.26 5.56 35.26
C LEU A 32 13.55 4.21 34.58
N PHE A 33 14.23 3.28 35.25
CA PHE A 33 14.46 1.94 34.70
C PHE A 33 13.17 1.11 34.63
N GLY A 34 12.29 1.19 35.63
CA GLY A 34 10.99 0.53 35.60
C GLY A 34 10.07 1.07 34.49
N GLY A 35 10.07 2.39 34.27
CA GLY A 35 9.33 3.03 33.18
C GLY A 35 9.86 2.63 31.79
N LEU A 36 11.18 2.52 31.61
CA LEU A 36 11.77 2.09 30.35
C LEU A 36 11.44 0.62 30.00
N VAL A 37 11.43 -0.27 31.01
CA VAL A 37 11.09 -1.68 30.84
C VAL A 37 9.60 -1.87 30.54
N LEU A 38 8.72 -1.06 31.15
CA LEU A 38 7.29 -1.06 30.83
C LEU A 38 6.99 -0.50 29.43
N CYS A 39 7.75 0.50 28.95
CA CYS A 39 7.64 0.97 27.56
C CYS A 39 8.11 -0.07 26.54
N GLN A 40 9.11 -0.90 26.85
CA GLN A 40 9.53 -1.98 25.95
C GLN A 40 8.58 -3.18 25.96
N ALA A 41 7.87 -3.44 27.06
CA ALA A 41 6.86 -4.50 27.12
C ALA A 41 5.53 -4.13 26.43
N ALA A 42 5.25 -2.82 26.24
CA ALA A 42 4.09 -2.34 25.48
C ALA A 42 4.31 -2.38 23.96
N VAL A 43 5.56 -2.49 23.51
CA VAL A 43 5.88 -2.91 22.14
C VAL A 43 5.84 -4.43 22.15
N GLY A 44 4.63 -5.00 22.06
CA GLY A 44 4.45 -6.43 21.82
C GLY A 44 5.42 -6.85 20.74
N GLY A 45 6.25 -7.85 21.04
CA GLY A 45 7.32 -8.30 20.16
C GLY A 45 6.76 -8.47 18.76
N ALA A 46 7.25 -7.69 17.81
CA ALA A 46 6.98 -7.93 16.40
C ALA A 46 7.41 -9.37 16.14
N GLN A 47 6.44 -10.26 15.87
CA GLN A 47 6.76 -11.55 15.30
C GLN A 47 7.63 -11.28 14.08
N SER A 48 8.77 -11.96 13.95
CA SER A 48 9.54 -11.86 12.73
C SER A 48 8.66 -12.42 11.62
N THR A 49 8.10 -11.55 10.80
CA THR A 49 7.40 -11.92 9.58
C THR A 49 8.46 -12.34 8.58
N ASN A 50 8.41 -13.59 8.13
CA ASN A 50 9.13 -14.00 6.93
C ASN A 50 8.47 -13.35 5.71
N PRO A 51 9.22 -13.15 4.61
CA PRO A 51 8.60 -12.84 3.33
C PRO A 51 7.51 -13.86 2.99
N GLY A 52 6.31 -13.39 2.68
CA GLY A 52 5.15 -14.23 2.40
C GLY A 52 4.27 -14.58 3.61
N ASP A 53 4.65 -14.21 4.83
CA ASP A 53 3.78 -14.40 5.99
C ASP A 53 2.52 -13.53 5.87
N LEU A 54 1.36 -14.11 6.20
CA LEU A 54 0.10 -13.38 6.25
C LEU A 54 0.15 -12.33 7.37
N ILE A 55 0.14 -11.05 7.00
CA ILE A 55 0.17 -9.93 7.95
C ILE A 55 -1.23 -9.66 8.49
N ALA A 56 -2.24 -9.67 7.63
CA ALA A 56 -3.63 -9.48 8.00
C ALA A 56 -4.55 -10.08 6.95
N GLN A 57 -5.71 -10.56 7.39
CA GLN A 57 -6.85 -10.84 6.53
C GLN A 57 -7.94 -9.84 6.88
N ILE A 58 -8.45 -9.14 5.87
CA ILE A 58 -9.43 -8.07 6.04
C ILE A 58 -10.73 -8.50 5.40
N ILE A 59 -11.82 -8.44 6.17
CA ILE A 59 -13.18 -8.68 5.69
C ILE A 59 -13.80 -7.33 5.37
N ILE A 60 -14.09 -7.10 4.08
CA ILE A 60 -14.76 -5.89 3.60
C ILE A 60 -16.29 -6.01 3.74
N PRO A 61 -17.03 -4.91 3.97
CA PRO A 61 -18.50 -4.95 4.07
C PRO A 61 -19.20 -5.54 2.83
N GLU A 62 -18.65 -5.29 1.64
CA GLU A 62 -19.22 -5.70 0.35
C GLU A 62 -19.16 -7.21 0.14
N ALA A 63 -18.31 -7.92 0.91
CA ALA A 63 -18.18 -9.38 0.84
C ALA A 63 -19.50 -10.10 1.14
N ALA A 64 -20.37 -9.51 1.99
CA ALA A 64 -21.69 -10.05 2.29
C ALA A 64 -22.62 -10.11 1.07
N ASN A 65 -22.35 -9.28 0.06
CA ASN A 65 -23.12 -9.21 -1.19
C ASN A 65 -22.50 -10.04 -2.32
N GLY A 66 -21.44 -10.82 -2.04
CA GLY A 66 -20.75 -11.65 -3.02
C GLY A 66 -19.77 -10.87 -3.91
N PHE A 67 -19.47 -9.62 -3.56
CA PHE A 67 -18.42 -8.84 -4.24
C PHE A 67 -17.05 -9.11 -3.62
N PHE A 68 -16.02 -9.00 -4.44
CA PHE A 68 -14.63 -9.10 -4.02
C PHE A 68 -13.90 -7.82 -4.41
N GLY A 69 -13.26 -7.18 -3.43
CA GLY A 69 -12.39 -6.04 -3.65
C GLY A 69 -11.21 -6.47 -4.51
N LYS A 70 -10.93 -5.72 -5.57
CA LYS A 70 -9.94 -6.09 -6.58
C LYS A 70 -8.87 -5.03 -6.75
N ALA A 71 -9.29 -3.79 -6.99
CA ALA A 71 -8.39 -2.67 -6.94
C ALA A 71 -8.07 -2.42 -5.46
N ILE A 72 -6.81 -2.59 -5.03
CA ILE A 72 -6.42 -2.36 -3.63
C ILE A 72 -5.23 -1.41 -3.61
N GLY A 73 -5.28 -0.40 -2.76
CA GLY A 73 -4.21 0.58 -2.55
C GLY A 73 -4.08 0.98 -1.09
N TYR A 74 -2.88 1.38 -0.69
CA TYR A 74 -2.59 1.86 0.67
C TYR A 74 -1.88 3.21 0.58
N ASP A 75 -2.43 4.23 1.25
CA ASP A 75 -1.88 5.59 1.21
C ASP A 75 -0.92 5.91 2.38
N GLY A 76 -0.53 4.91 3.16
CA GLY A 76 0.22 5.09 4.41
C GLY A 76 -0.66 5.27 5.65
N GLN A 77 -1.97 5.44 5.50
CA GLN A 77 -2.90 5.58 6.61
C GLN A 77 -4.18 4.73 6.47
N TYR A 78 -4.75 4.68 5.28
CA TYR A 78 -5.99 3.99 4.96
C TYR A 78 -5.80 3.01 3.82
N LEU A 79 -6.60 1.95 3.85
CA LEU A 79 -6.75 1.06 2.71
C LEU A 79 -7.90 1.54 1.86
N TYR A 80 -7.66 1.56 0.56
CA TYR A 80 -8.62 1.90 -0.46
C TYR A 80 -8.85 0.68 -1.32
N TYR A 81 -10.10 0.46 -1.70
CA TYR A 81 -10.41 -0.57 -2.68
C TYR A 81 -11.64 -0.25 -3.52
N ALA A 82 -11.75 -0.92 -4.67
CA ALA A 82 -12.95 -0.95 -5.48
C ALA A 82 -13.22 -2.40 -5.92
N GLU A 83 -14.49 -2.72 -6.19
CA GLU A 83 -14.85 -4.00 -6.78
C GLU A 83 -14.36 -4.10 -8.24
N PHE A 84 -14.56 -5.28 -8.84
CA PHE A 84 -14.28 -5.49 -10.26
C PHE A 84 -15.02 -4.46 -11.12
N ALA A 85 -14.28 -3.57 -11.78
CA ALA A 85 -14.84 -2.48 -12.59
C ALA A 85 -15.86 -1.62 -11.80
N GLY A 86 -15.61 -1.42 -10.51
CA GLY A 86 -16.49 -0.70 -9.60
C GLY A 86 -16.49 0.82 -9.86
N SER A 87 -17.62 1.47 -9.57
CA SER A 87 -17.78 2.93 -9.64
C SER A 87 -17.65 3.61 -8.27
N VAL A 88 -17.33 2.84 -7.22
CA VAL A 88 -17.14 3.33 -5.86
C VAL A 88 -15.74 2.96 -5.40
N LEU A 89 -15.04 3.94 -4.86
CA LEU A 89 -13.80 3.78 -4.12
C LEU A 89 -14.16 3.71 -2.65
N HIS A 90 -14.04 2.53 -2.06
CA HIS A 90 -14.19 2.31 -0.65
C HIS A 90 -12.90 2.67 0.06
N ARG A 91 -13.03 3.23 1.27
CA ARG A 91 -11.91 3.49 2.17
C ARG A 91 -12.21 2.91 3.53
N ILE A 92 -11.24 2.20 4.10
CA ILE A 92 -11.29 1.67 5.46
C ILE A 92 -10.02 2.04 6.22
N ASN A 93 -10.12 2.05 7.54
CA ASN A 93 -8.93 2.07 8.39
C ASN A 93 -8.16 0.76 8.21
N VAL A 94 -6.82 0.82 8.23
CA VAL A 94 -5.99 -0.37 8.36
C VAL A 94 -6.34 -1.05 9.69
N PRO A 95 -6.81 -2.30 9.69
CA PRO A 95 -7.08 -3.01 10.94
C PRO A 95 -5.78 -3.19 11.75
N PRO A 96 -5.82 -3.03 13.08
CA PRO A 96 -4.69 -3.40 13.92
C PRO A 96 -4.29 -4.87 13.71
N PRO A 97 -3.01 -5.23 13.92
CA PRO A 97 -2.58 -6.63 13.85
C PRO A 97 -3.46 -7.56 14.68
N GLY A 98 -3.88 -8.68 14.10
CA GLY A 98 -4.77 -9.65 14.74
C GLY A 98 -6.26 -9.30 14.72
N VAL A 99 -6.66 -8.18 14.10
CA VAL A 99 -8.07 -7.79 13.89
C VAL A 99 -8.40 -7.88 12.40
N SER A 100 -9.49 -8.58 12.06
CA SER A 100 -9.88 -8.79 10.65
C SER A 100 -11.03 -7.92 10.15
N ASN A 101 -11.83 -7.35 11.05
CA ASN A 101 -12.98 -6.54 10.66
C ASN A 101 -12.53 -5.11 10.33
N ALA A 102 -12.91 -4.64 9.14
CA ALA A 102 -12.70 -3.25 8.74
C ALA A 102 -13.55 -2.28 9.58
N ALA A 103 -13.00 -1.10 9.85
CA ALA A 103 -13.70 0.01 10.50
C ALA A 103 -13.49 1.30 9.70
N GLY A 104 -14.32 2.32 9.96
CA GLY A 104 -14.17 3.63 9.30
C GLY A 104 -14.50 3.60 7.80
N HIS A 105 -15.39 2.70 7.38
CA HIS A 105 -15.83 2.54 6.01
C HIS A 105 -16.44 3.82 5.45
N ILE A 106 -15.96 4.27 4.30
CA ILE A 106 -16.49 5.39 3.54
C ILE A 106 -16.57 5.01 2.06
N ASP A 107 -17.69 5.33 1.44
CA ASP A 107 -17.91 5.21 0.01
C ASP A 107 -17.63 6.55 -0.69
N ILE A 108 -16.81 6.50 -1.72
CA ILE A 108 -16.40 7.66 -2.51
C ILE A 108 -16.77 7.37 -3.96
N LEU A 109 -17.67 8.16 -4.53
CA LEU A 109 -18.07 7.98 -5.93
C LEU A 109 -16.90 8.28 -6.86
N ILE A 110 -16.60 7.35 -7.76
CA ILE A 110 -15.61 7.54 -8.83
C ILE A 110 -16.28 8.29 -9.98
N GLN A 111 -15.65 9.39 -10.42
CA GLN A 111 -16.12 10.24 -11.51
C GLN A 111 -15.04 10.32 -12.58
N GLY A 112 -15.43 10.36 -13.85
CA GLY A 112 -14.49 10.45 -14.99
C GLY A 112 -13.99 9.11 -15.53
N ALA A 113 -14.28 7.98 -14.86
CA ALA A 113 -13.99 6.62 -15.34
C ALA A 113 -15.31 5.86 -15.62
N PRO A 114 -15.90 5.97 -16.83
CA PRO A 114 -17.23 5.44 -17.12
C PRO A 114 -17.33 3.91 -17.11
N SER A 115 -16.21 3.21 -17.30
CA SER A 115 -16.12 1.75 -17.20
C SER A 115 -15.84 1.27 -15.77
N GLY A 116 -15.83 2.17 -14.78
CA GLY A 116 -15.35 1.87 -13.43
C GLY A 116 -13.85 1.63 -13.39
N ILE A 117 -13.33 1.22 -12.23
CA ILE A 117 -11.90 0.97 -12.00
C ILE A 117 -11.65 -0.52 -11.74
N MET A 118 -10.62 -1.07 -12.38
CA MET A 118 -10.24 -2.47 -12.31
C MET A 118 -9.09 -2.71 -11.32
N ALA A 119 -8.08 -1.85 -11.34
CA ALA A 119 -6.94 -1.90 -10.43
C ALA A 119 -6.42 -0.49 -10.13
N ILE A 120 -5.81 -0.33 -8.97
CA ILE A 120 -5.19 0.92 -8.53
C ILE A 120 -3.78 0.66 -8.01
N SER A 121 -2.93 1.68 -8.06
CA SER A 121 -1.63 1.72 -7.40
C SER A 121 -1.38 3.13 -6.86
N TYR A 122 -0.96 3.23 -5.60
CA TYR A 122 -0.80 4.53 -4.93
C TYR A 122 0.51 5.21 -5.31
N ASP A 123 0.40 6.47 -5.71
CA ASP A 123 1.51 7.39 -5.95
C ASP A 123 1.58 8.38 -4.78
N ALA A 124 2.52 8.14 -3.88
CA ALA A 124 2.75 8.98 -2.71
C ALA A 124 3.28 10.38 -3.08
N GLY A 125 3.95 10.53 -4.23
CA GLY A 125 4.46 11.82 -4.69
C GLY A 125 3.35 12.75 -5.16
N ARG A 126 2.28 12.18 -5.74
CA ARG A 126 1.09 12.92 -6.21
C ARG A 126 -0.10 12.88 -5.25
N ASP A 127 -0.01 12.09 -4.18
CA ASP A 127 -1.11 11.75 -3.26
C ASP A 127 -2.38 11.32 -4.02
N ALA A 128 -2.20 10.42 -4.99
CA ALA A 128 -3.24 9.95 -5.90
C ALA A 128 -3.02 8.47 -6.24
N PHE A 129 -4.00 7.88 -6.91
CA PHE A 129 -3.90 6.53 -7.46
C PHE A 129 -3.71 6.59 -8.96
N TRP A 130 -2.70 5.90 -9.47
CA TRP A 130 -2.79 5.38 -10.83
C TRP A 130 -3.88 4.33 -10.86
N ALA A 131 -4.75 4.37 -11.87
CA ALA A 131 -5.89 3.49 -11.96
C ALA A 131 -6.12 3.04 -13.40
N ILE A 132 -6.37 1.75 -13.60
CA ILE A 132 -6.77 1.22 -14.92
C ILE A 132 -8.28 1.02 -14.91
N GLY A 133 -8.95 1.47 -15.96
CA GLY A 133 -10.40 1.36 -16.12
C GLY A 133 -10.88 -0.09 -16.22
N GLY A 134 -12.18 -0.30 -16.05
CA GLY A 134 -12.83 -1.61 -16.25
C GLY A 134 -12.72 -2.15 -17.68
N ASP A 135 -12.35 -1.30 -18.63
CA ASP A 135 -11.98 -1.67 -20.01
C ASP A 135 -10.58 -2.29 -20.13
N GLY A 136 -9.75 -2.19 -19.09
CA GLY A 136 -8.37 -2.67 -19.08
C GLY A 136 -7.43 -1.89 -19.99
N LEU A 137 -7.84 -0.73 -20.49
CA LEU A 137 -7.11 0.04 -21.52
C LEU A 137 -6.93 1.51 -21.13
N SER A 138 -7.86 2.08 -20.38
CA SER A 138 -7.83 3.49 -20.01
C SER A 138 -7.04 3.69 -18.71
N MET A 139 -5.92 4.42 -18.77
CA MET A 139 -5.12 4.76 -17.59
C MET A 139 -5.49 6.14 -17.05
N TYR A 140 -5.85 6.19 -15.78
CA TYR A 140 -6.26 7.39 -15.06
C TYR A 140 -5.28 7.74 -13.95
N LEU A 141 -5.19 9.02 -13.63
CA LEU A 141 -4.73 9.49 -12.34
C LEU A 141 -5.97 9.90 -11.54
N MET A 142 -6.26 9.15 -10.48
CA MET A 142 -7.46 9.25 -9.67
C MET A 142 -7.13 9.79 -8.29
N GLN A 143 -7.77 10.89 -7.90
CA GLN A 143 -7.64 11.45 -6.56
C GLN A 143 -8.32 10.56 -5.52
N LYS A 144 -7.90 10.66 -4.25
CA LYS A 144 -8.54 9.97 -3.12
C LYS A 144 -10.00 10.40 -2.88
N THR A 145 -10.42 11.50 -3.52
CA THR A 145 -11.79 12.02 -3.55
C THR A 145 -12.66 11.40 -4.66
N GLY A 146 -12.11 10.51 -5.49
CA GLY A 146 -12.82 9.79 -6.54
C GLY A 146 -12.77 10.46 -7.93
N GLU A 147 -12.18 11.65 -8.06
CA GLU A 147 -12.01 12.29 -9.37
C GLU A 147 -10.91 11.58 -10.17
N ALA A 148 -11.29 10.88 -11.25
CA ALA A 148 -10.39 10.19 -12.16
C ALA A 148 -10.18 11.02 -13.44
N THR A 149 -8.94 11.44 -13.69
CA THR A 149 -8.55 12.14 -14.92
C THR A 149 -7.84 11.18 -15.86
N LEU A 150 -8.35 11.01 -17.07
CA LEU A 150 -7.70 10.18 -18.09
C LEU A 150 -6.32 10.75 -18.42
N ARG A 151 -5.29 9.89 -18.40
CA ARG A 151 -3.91 10.25 -18.72
C ARG A 151 -3.52 9.77 -20.09
N PHE A 152 -3.84 8.52 -20.41
CA PHE A 152 -3.62 7.91 -21.71
C PHE A 152 -4.47 6.65 -21.87
N THR A 153 -4.60 6.18 -23.09
CA THR A 153 -5.18 4.87 -23.41
C THR A 153 -4.09 3.91 -23.90
N ILE A 154 -4.24 2.63 -23.65
CA ILE A 154 -3.38 1.59 -24.21
C ILE A 154 -4.07 1.09 -25.48
N ASP A 155 -3.46 1.29 -26.64
CA ASP A 155 -3.92 0.65 -27.88
C ASP A 155 -3.57 -0.85 -27.81
N PRO A 156 -4.57 -1.76 -27.89
CA PRO A 156 -4.33 -3.19 -27.74
C PRO A 156 -3.47 -3.78 -28.87
N THR A 157 -3.36 -3.09 -30.00
CA THR A 157 -2.64 -3.53 -31.21
C THR A 157 -1.20 -3.02 -31.22
N THR A 158 -1.00 -1.72 -30.94
CA THR A 158 0.31 -1.07 -31.09
C THR A 158 1.07 -0.96 -29.79
N ASP A 159 0.39 -0.75 -28.67
CA ASP A 159 1.04 -0.47 -27.39
C ASP A 159 1.32 -1.77 -26.60
N ARG A 160 0.77 -2.90 -27.09
CA ARG A 160 1.05 -4.26 -26.60
C ARG A 160 1.75 -5.11 -27.66
N PRO A 161 3.08 -4.97 -27.82
CA PRO A 161 3.84 -5.76 -28.77
C PRO A 161 3.56 -7.26 -28.63
N SER A 162 3.32 -7.92 -29.76
CA SER A 162 2.91 -9.33 -29.86
C SER A 162 1.50 -9.64 -29.36
N ASN A 163 0.59 -8.67 -29.42
CA ASN A 163 -0.85 -8.82 -29.14
C ASN A 163 -1.11 -9.55 -27.82
N CYS A 164 -0.54 -9.03 -26.74
CA CYS A 164 -0.76 -9.53 -25.40
C CYS A 164 -0.25 -10.95 -25.07
N ARG A 165 0.36 -11.69 -26.01
CA ARG A 165 0.88 -13.06 -25.79
C ARG A 165 -0.03 -13.91 -24.88
N PRO A 166 -1.31 -14.12 -25.26
CA PRO A 166 -2.24 -14.83 -24.39
C PRO A 166 -1.86 -16.30 -24.26
N ARG A 167 -1.98 -16.85 -23.06
CA ARG A 167 -1.79 -18.28 -22.78
C ARG A 167 -2.97 -18.83 -22.00
N GLY A 168 -3.38 -20.05 -22.36
CA GLY A 168 -4.60 -20.69 -21.87
C GLY A 168 -5.72 -20.63 -22.90
N GLY A 169 -6.51 -21.70 -23.00
CA GLY A 169 -7.49 -21.87 -24.09
C GLY A 169 -8.74 -20.98 -24.01
N PHE A 170 -8.86 -20.13 -22.97
CA PHE A 170 -10.02 -19.27 -22.77
C PHE A 170 -10.00 -17.99 -23.62
N TYR A 171 -8.82 -17.46 -23.92
CA TYR A 171 -8.68 -16.23 -24.70
C TYR A 171 -7.56 -16.44 -25.73
N THR A 172 -7.92 -16.63 -27.00
CA THR A 172 -6.95 -17.02 -28.04
C THR A 172 -6.49 -15.87 -28.92
N GLU A 173 -7.14 -14.70 -28.83
CA GLU A 173 -6.89 -13.60 -29.76
C GLU A 173 -6.73 -12.22 -29.10
N ASN A 174 -7.19 -12.02 -27.86
CA ASN A 174 -7.06 -10.75 -27.13
C ASN A 174 -7.00 -11.02 -25.62
N CYS A 175 -6.33 -10.15 -24.87
CA CYS A 175 -6.41 -10.21 -23.42
C CYS A 175 -7.74 -9.68 -22.88
N PRO A 176 -8.25 -10.25 -21.77
CA PRO A 176 -9.41 -9.69 -21.08
C PRO A 176 -9.11 -8.28 -20.57
N SER A 177 -10.16 -7.54 -20.21
CA SER A 177 -10.01 -6.23 -19.56
C SER A 177 -9.41 -6.32 -18.16
N GLU A 178 -9.47 -7.50 -17.53
CA GLU A 178 -8.83 -7.73 -16.24
C GLU A 178 -7.33 -7.48 -16.32
N SER A 179 -6.88 -6.52 -15.51
CA SER A 179 -5.50 -6.06 -15.49
C SER A 179 -5.04 -5.74 -14.08
N LYS A 180 -3.74 -5.85 -13.84
CA LYS A 180 -3.05 -5.45 -12.62
C LYS A 180 -2.09 -4.33 -12.97
N ILE A 181 -1.89 -3.40 -12.04
CA ILE A 181 -0.94 -2.31 -12.22
C ILE A 181 -0.11 -2.09 -10.97
N ASN A 182 1.11 -1.61 -11.15
CA ASN A 182 1.90 -1.03 -10.07
C ASN A 182 2.68 0.19 -10.55
N TYR A 183 2.63 1.28 -9.80
CA TYR A 183 3.37 2.51 -10.08
C TYR A 183 4.76 2.41 -9.48
N ASP A 184 5.78 2.65 -10.31
CA ASP A 184 7.18 2.72 -9.86
C ASP A 184 7.60 4.18 -9.70
N ALA A 185 7.75 4.59 -8.44
CA ALA A 185 8.17 5.93 -8.08
C ALA A 185 9.67 6.21 -8.37
N THR A 186 10.47 5.17 -8.67
CA THR A 186 11.91 5.36 -8.90
C THR A 186 12.21 6.02 -10.24
N ASP A 187 11.38 5.78 -11.26
CA ASP A 187 11.52 6.31 -12.60
C ASP A 187 10.21 6.89 -13.19
N ASP A 188 9.15 7.00 -12.39
CA ASP A 188 7.86 7.59 -12.74
C ASP A 188 7.15 6.84 -13.88
N THR A 189 7.02 5.52 -13.70
CA THR A 189 6.50 4.57 -14.69
C THR A 189 5.42 3.65 -14.08
N ILE A 190 4.79 2.85 -14.93
CA ILE A 190 3.72 1.93 -14.54
C ILE A 190 4.00 0.55 -15.14
N TRP A 191 4.03 -0.47 -14.29
CA TRP A 191 3.94 -1.87 -14.68
C TRP A 191 2.48 -2.26 -14.85
N TYR A 192 2.16 -2.93 -15.95
CA TYR A 192 0.81 -3.28 -16.36
C TYR A 192 0.77 -4.74 -16.83
N ALA A 193 -0.01 -5.59 -16.15
CA ALA A 193 -0.19 -6.99 -16.50
C ALA A 193 -1.67 -7.31 -16.78
N PRO A 194 -2.04 -7.58 -18.04
CA PRO A 194 -3.29 -8.24 -18.37
C PRO A 194 -3.30 -9.67 -17.82
N ASP A 195 -4.43 -10.14 -17.32
CA ASP A 195 -4.52 -11.39 -16.54
C ASP A 195 -3.94 -12.64 -17.21
N THR A 196 -4.30 -12.84 -18.48
CA THR A 196 -3.97 -14.05 -19.25
C THR A 196 -2.73 -13.85 -20.10
N SER A 197 -1.98 -12.77 -19.87
CA SER A 197 -0.79 -12.42 -20.62
C SER A 197 0.43 -13.11 -20.02
N GLU A 198 1.25 -13.70 -20.87
CA GLU A 198 2.62 -14.09 -20.50
C GLU A 198 3.56 -12.87 -20.39
N ARG A 199 3.04 -11.65 -20.48
CA ARG A 199 3.83 -10.43 -20.56
C ARG A 199 3.29 -9.33 -19.65
N ILE A 200 4.21 -8.73 -18.90
CA ILE A 200 3.97 -7.52 -18.11
C ILE A 200 4.62 -6.36 -18.85
N TYR A 201 3.84 -5.35 -19.20
CA TYR A 201 4.28 -4.17 -19.93
C TYR A 201 4.75 -3.09 -18.97
N HIS A 202 5.71 -2.28 -19.41
CA HIS A 202 6.27 -1.18 -18.64
C HIS A 202 6.06 0.12 -19.41
N TYR A 203 5.16 0.96 -18.91
CA TYR A 203 4.77 2.20 -19.56
C TYR A 203 5.29 3.43 -18.83
N ARG A 204 5.53 4.49 -19.57
CA ARG A 204 5.72 5.84 -19.02
C ARG A 204 4.37 6.37 -18.51
N THR A 205 4.42 7.26 -17.52
CA THR A 205 3.23 7.98 -17.00
C THR A 205 2.76 9.13 -17.89
N VAL A 206 3.49 9.40 -18.97
CA VAL A 206 3.16 10.43 -19.96
C VAL A 206 2.73 9.77 -21.28
N PRO A 207 1.67 10.28 -21.92
CA PRO A 207 1.26 9.79 -23.24
C PRO A 207 2.27 10.14 -24.32
N ASP A 208 2.19 9.42 -25.43
CA ASP A 208 2.77 9.84 -26.69
C ASP A 208 1.98 11.02 -27.32
N ALA A 209 2.35 11.41 -28.54
CA ALA A 209 1.69 12.52 -29.24
C ALA A 209 0.22 12.24 -29.65
N LEU A 210 -0.20 10.97 -29.65
CA LEU A 210 -1.56 10.54 -29.98
C LEU A 210 -2.43 10.38 -28.72
N GLY A 211 -1.84 10.53 -27.52
CA GLY A 211 -2.54 10.29 -26.27
C GLY A 211 -2.54 8.84 -25.82
N THR A 212 -1.69 7.99 -26.43
CA THR A 212 -1.63 6.56 -26.12
C THR A 212 -0.40 6.20 -25.29
N ALA A 213 -0.31 4.94 -24.87
CA ALA A 213 0.71 4.48 -23.95
C ALA A 213 2.07 4.40 -24.63
N GLN A 214 3.11 4.87 -23.96
CA GLN A 214 4.50 4.75 -24.42
C GLN A 214 5.25 3.75 -23.55
N LEU A 215 5.88 2.74 -24.16
CA LEU A 215 6.76 1.81 -23.47
C LEU A 215 8.03 2.50 -22.96
N VAL A 216 8.55 2.03 -21.84
CA VAL A 216 9.85 2.46 -21.30
C VAL A 216 10.97 1.88 -22.16
N ASP A 217 11.93 2.72 -22.56
CA ASP A 217 13.06 2.28 -23.38
C ASP A 217 14.00 1.38 -22.55
N GLY A 218 14.54 0.33 -23.17
CA GLY A 218 15.47 -0.61 -22.54
C GLY A 218 14.82 -1.70 -21.67
N THR A 219 13.73 -1.37 -20.98
CA THR A 219 12.93 -2.31 -20.15
C THR A 219 11.44 -2.24 -20.46
N PRO A 220 11.01 -2.48 -21.72
CA PRO A 220 9.63 -2.23 -22.13
C PRO A 220 8.63 -3.30 -21.63
N TRP A 221 9.11 -4.50 -21.30
CA TRP A 221 8.29 -5.56 -20.72
C TRP A 221 9.15 -6.64 -20.05
N VAL A 222 8.49 -7.50 -19.28
CA VAL A 222 9.02 -8.77 -18.77
C VAL A 222 8.11 -9.90 -19.23
N ASP A 223 8.71 -10.97 -19.73
CA ASP A 223 8.00 -12.21 -20.05
C ASP A 223 8.01 -13.14 -18.83
N VAL A 224 6.84 -13.66 -18.45
CA VAL A 224 6.63 -14.55 -17.29
C VAL A 224 6.39 -16.00 -17.71
N ASP A 225 6.72 -16.34 -18.95
CA ASP A 225 6.78 -17.71 -19.47
C ASP A 225 8.23 -18.17 -19.73
N VAL A 226 9.21 -17.34 -19.36
CA VAL A 226 10.63 -17.57 -19.59
C VAL A 226 11.40 -17.58 -18.27
N THR A 227 12.22 -18.61 -18.06
CA THR A 227 13.12 -18.70 -16.90
C THR A 227 14.01 -17.45 -16.80
N PRO A 228 14.22 -16.88 -15.59
CA PRO A 228 13.86 -17.44 -14.28
C PRO A 228 12.51 -16.98 -13.72
N ASN A 229 11.71 -16.26 -14.50
CA ASN A 229 10.46 -15.64 -14.04
C ASN A 229 9.23 -16.44 -14.49
N ASP A 230 9.39 -17.70 -14.86
CA ASP A 230 8.30 -18.52 -15.37
C ASP A 230 7.24 -18.79 -14.31
N MET A 231 5.99 -18.45 -14.64
CA MET A 231 4.82 -18.63 -13.78
C MET A 231 3.92 -19.76 -14.31
N SER A 232 3.26 -20.47 -13.38
CA SER A 232 2.19 -21.40 -13.70
C SER A 232 0.87 -20.65 -13.94
N ILE A 233 0.01 -21.24 -14.77
CA ILE A 233 -1.37 -20.76 -14.90
C ILE A 233 -2.13 -21.17 -13.64
N GLU A 234 -2.72 -20.20 -12.96
CA GLU A 234 -3.64 -20.37 -11.85
C GLU A 234 -5.10 -20.24 -12.30
N CYS A 235 -5.99 -20.96 -11.62
CA CYS A 235 -7.44 -20.98 -11.92
C CYS A 235 -7.79 -21.33 -13.39
N GLY A 236 -6.84 -21.90 -14.16
CA GLY A 236 -7.02 -22.30 -15.56
C GLY A 236 -6.92 -21.15 -16.59
N TYR A 237 -6.67 -19.92 -16.16
CA TYR A 237 -6.55 -18.77 -17.07
C TYR A 237 -5.67 -17.61 -16.57
N SER A 238 -5.53 -17.41 -15.26
CA SER A 238 -4.76 -16.30 -14.68
C SER A 238 -3.28 -16.65 -14.62
N ILE A 239 -2.40 -15.74 -15.04
CA ILE A 239 -0.94 -15.96 -15.02
C ILE A 239 -0.31 -15.04 -13.99
N VAL A 240 -0.60 -13.75 -14.09
CA VAL A 240 -0.14 -12.74 -13.14
C VAL A 240 -1.29 -12.37 -12.21
N SER A 241 -1.20 -12.79 -10.95
CA SER A 241 -2.23 -12.54 -9.93
C SER A 241 -2.03 -11.21 -9.19
N GLY A 242 -0.79 -10.71 -9.14
CA GLY A 242 -0.42 -9.44 -8.52
C GLY A 242 0.93 -8.94 -9.01
N ILE A 243 1.21 -7.66 -8.75
CA ILE A 243 2.51 -7.05 -9.05
C ILE A 243 2.85 -6.10 -7.90
N ALA A 244 4.10 -6.09 -7.46
CA ALA A 244 4.67 -5.11 -6.54
C ALA A 244 6.02 -4.59 -7.07
N VAL A 245 6.33 -3.33 -6.82
CA VAL A 245 7.64 -2.75 -7.12
C VAL A 245 8.30 -2.21 -5.86
N GLY A 246 9.62 -2.32 -5.81
CA GLY A 246 10.41 -1.83 -4.70
C GLY A 246 11.87 -1.65 -5.08
N GLY A 247 12.32 -0.39 -5.21
CA GLY A 247 13.65 -0.10 -5.69
C GLY A 247 13.84 -0.60 -7.13
N SER A 248 14.86 -1.40 -7.38
CA SER A 248 15.13 -1.98 -8.71
C SER A 248 14.46 -3.34 -8.94
N TYR A 249 13.49 -3.72 -8.09
CA TYR A 249 12.88 -5.04 -8.12
C TYR A 249 11.40 -4.97 -8.47
N LEU A 250 11.01 -5.84 -9.39
CA LEU A 250 9.63 -6.19 -9.72
C LEU A 250 9.33 -7.55 -9.06
N PHE A 251 8.24 -7.62 -8.29
CA PHE A 251 7.73 -8.82 -7.65
C PHE A 251 6.40 -9.18 -8.30
N VAL A 252 6.19 -10.47 -8.60
CA VAL A 252 5.05 -11.04 -9.33
C VAL A 252 4.57 -12.31 -8.67
#